data_AF-A0A661LBV4-F1
#
_entry.id   AF-A0A661LBV4-F1
#
_cell.length_a   1.000
_cell.length_b   1.000
_cell.length_c   1.000
_cell.angle_alpha   90.00
_cell.angle_beta   90.00
_cell.angle_gamma   90.00
#
_symmetry.space_group_name_H-M   'P 1'
#
loop_
_entity.id
_entity.type
_entity.pdbx_description
1 polymer ?
#
loop_
_entity_poly.entity_id
_entity_poly.type
_entity_poly.pdbx_seq_one_letter_code
_entity_poly.pdbx_strand_id
1 'polypeptide(L)'
;MHQKKLVSFIYGLVLILLSGCITTGSQYREYRVEALRDRILVPEMPSTREGKPGKKVSPAPVPDRPISLQEAIAIALKNNHTLRKAFEDMGIARDDRDMSRSLFLPGITAGYAYDRTDRQRAMVDPANPLMPPMYAGEKEFRRAEIKVMMTIWDFG
;
A
#
# COMPACT_ATOMS: atom_id res chain seq x y z
N MET A 1 -37.31 -12.00 24.36
CA MET A 1 -35.95 -12.35 24.82
C MET A 1 -34.91 -12.55 23.70
N HIS A 2 -35.29 -12.63 22.41
CA HIS A 2 -34.32 -12.86 21.32
C HIS A 2 -33.52 -11.63 20.86
N GLN A 3 -34.12 -10.43 20.87
CA GLN A 3 -33.41 -9.21 20.42
C GLN A 3 -32.18 -8.87 21.26
N LYS A 4 -32.23 -9.05 22.59
CA LYS A 4 -31.09 -8.75 23.47
C LYS A 4 -29.90 -9.67 23.22
N LYS A 5 -30.15 -10.95 22.87
CA LYS A 5 -29.11 -11.91 22.51
C LYS A 5 -28.48 -11.59 21.15
N LEU A 6 -29.29 -11.15 20.19
CA LEU A 6 -28.82 -10.79 18.84
C LEU A 6 -27.94 -9.53 18.86
N VAL A 7 -28.36 -8.51 19.63
CA VAL A 7 -27.56 -7.29 19.83
C VAL A 7 -26.23 -7.61 20.52
N SER A 8 -26.24 -8.43 21.59
CA SER A 8 -25.01 -8.83 22.27
C SER A 8 -24.05 -9.62 21.37
N PHE A 9 -24.57 -10.41 20.44
CA PHE A 9 -23.76 -11.18 19.49
C PHE A 9 -23.10 -10.27 18.44
N ILE A 10 -23.83 -9.27 17.96
CA ILE A 10 -23.31 -8.25 17.03
C ILE A 10 -22.22 -7.42 17.71
N TYR A 11 -22.41 -6.99 18.95
CA TYR A 11 -21.38 -6.26 19.71
C TYR A 11 -20.13 -7.12 19.95
N GLY A 12 -20.29 -8.42 20.25
CA GLY A 12 -19.17 -9.34 20.40
C GLY A 12 -18.36 -9.49 19.11
N LEU A 13 -19.04 -9.62 17.96
CA LEU A 13 -18.39 -9.72 16.65
C LEU A 13 -17.64 -8.43 16.27
N VAL A 14 -18.22 -7.26 16.55
CA VAL A 14 -17.60 -5.95 16.30
C VAL A 14 -16.33 -5.76 17.14
N LEU A 15 -16.36 -6.19 18.41
CA LEU A 15 -15.19 -6.10 19.29
C LEU A 15 -14.03 -7.01 18.85
N ILE A 16 -14.32 -8.18 18.29
CA ILE A 16 -13.29 -9.10 17.75
C ILE A 16 -12.70 -8.57 16.43
N LEU A 17 -13.53 -7.94 15.58
CA LEU A 17 -13.03 -7.33 14.33
C LEU A 17 -12.16 -6.09 14.59
N LEU A 18 -12.45 -5.33 15.65
CA LEU A 18 -11.65 -4.15 16.01
C LEU A 18 -10.29 -4.50 16.64
N SER A 19 -10.16 -5.63 17.34
CA SER A 19 -8.88 -6.05 17.93
C SER A 19 -7.89 -6.61 16.90
N GLY A 20 -8.37 -7.09 15.74
CA GLY A 20 -7.53 -7.57 14.63
C GLY A 20 -6.84 -6.46 13.83
N CYS A 21 -7.26 -5.19 13.98
CA CYS A 21 -6.67 -4.05 13.27
C CYS A 21 -5.41 -3.47 13.93
N ILE A 22 -5.02 -3.95 15.13
CA ILE A 22 -3.80 -3.53 15.80
C ILE A 22 -2.73 -4.61 15.62
N THR A 23 -2.31 -4.80 14.36
CA THR A 23 -0.98 -5.35 14.09
C THR A 23 -0.07 -4.17 13.81
N THR A 24 1.02 -4.08 14.58
CA THR A 24 1.98 -2.98 14.63
C THR A 24 2.78 -2.92 13.34
N GLY A 25 2.13 -2.41 12.31
CA GLY A 25 2.80 -1.84 11.17
C GLY A 25 3.49 -0.54 11.59
N SER A 26 4.80 -0.63 11.72
CA SER A 26 5.71 0.32 11.07
C SER A 26 6.13 1.59 11.82
N GLN A 27 7.17 1.48 12.64
CA GLN A 27 8.12 2.60 12.76
C GLN A 27 8.71 3.00 11.39
N TYR A 28 8.78 2.05 10.44
CA TYR A 28 9.36 2.27 9.11
C TYR A 28 8.43 3.02 8.12
N ARG A 29 7.10 2.81 8.20
CA ARG A 29 6.14 3.47 7.30
C ARG A 29 5.72 4.84 7.83
N GLU A 30 5.86 5.11 9.13
CA GLU A 30 5.70 6.46 9.68
C GLU A 30 6.77 7.41 9.09
N TYR A 31 8.05 7.01 9.08
CA TYR A 31 9.14 7.78 8.44
C TYR A 31 8.93 7.98 6.93
N ARG A 32 8.44 6.96 6.23
CA ARG A 32 8.16 7.03 4.78
C ARG A 32 6.97 7.95 4.47
N VAL A 33 5.90 7.90 5.26
CA VAL A 33 4.70 8.73 5.07
C VAL A 33 4.98 10.19 5.37
N GLU A 34 5.76 10.48 6.42
CA GLU A 34 6.24 11.85 6.70
C GLU A 34 7.07 12.38 5.52
N ALA A 35 8.05 11.60 5.05
CA ALA A 35 8.90 11.99 3.92
C ALA A 35 8.16 12.09 2.58
N LEU A 36 7.03 11.40 2.42
CA LEU A 36 6.17 11.50 1.23
C LEU A 36 5.21 12.69 1.33
N ARG A 37 4.67 13.01 2.52
CA ARG A 37 3.84 14.21 2.74
C ARG A 37 4.61 15.49 2.44
N ASP A 38 5.88 15.55 2.84
CA ASP A 38 6.78 16.67 2.52
C ASP A 38 7.08 16.80 1.02
N ARG A 39 6.86 15.75 0.22
CA ARG A 39 7.07 15.74 -1.24
C ARG A 39 5.81 15.96 -2.08
N ILE A 40 4.61 15.82 -1.50
CA ILE A 40 3.32 16.05 -2.19
C ILE A 40 3.02 17.55 -2.27
N LEU A 41 3.58 18.36 -1.36
CA LEU A 41 3.76 19.77 -1.62
C LEU A 41 4.78 19.87 -2.77
N VAL A 42 4.28 20.18 -3.96
CA VAL A 42 5.07 20.39 -5.17
C VAL A 42 6.31 21.18 -4.77
N PRO A 43 7.54 20.61 -4.88
CA PRO A 43 8.72 21.42 -4.64
C PRO A 43 8.63 22.58 -5.63
N GLU A 44 8.62 23.82 -5.13
CA GLU A 44 8.81 25.00 -5.97
C GLU A 44 10.01 24.69 -6.86
N MET A 45 9.76 24.48 -8.16
CA MET A 45 10.86 24.34 -9.09
C MET A 45 11.64 25.65 -9.02
N PRO A 46 12.95 25.63 -8.70
CA PRO A 46 13.71 26.85 -8.70
C PRO A 46 13.64 27.43 -10.11
N SER A 47 12.91 28.53 -10.25
CA SER A 47 12.84 29.29 -11.48
C SER A 47 14.26 29.65 -11.87
N THR A 48 14.60 29.34 -13.10
CA THR A 48 15.95 29.55 -13.60
C THR A 48 16.20 31.06 -13.64
N ARG A 49 17.21 31.50 -12.86
CA ARG A 49 17.86 32.82 -12.84
C ARG A 49 17.04 33.99 -12.29
N GLU A 50 17.28 34.30 -11.02
CA GLU A 50 17.94 35.57 -10.63
C GLU A 50 18.87 35.28 -9.43
N GLY A 51 20.09 35.82 -9.48
CA GLY A 51 21.17 35.49 -8.56
C GLY A 51 20.89 36.00 -7.14
N LYS A 52 20.60 35.07 -6.22
CA LYS A 52 20.81 35.28 -4.78
C LYS A 52 22.23 34.81 -4.45
N PRO A 53 23.03 35.60 -3.71
CA PRO A 53 24.37 35.17 -3.32
C PRO A 53 24.23 33.86 -2.54
N GLY A 54 24.99 32.84 -2.98
CA GLY A 54 24.86 31.48 -2.49
C GLY A 54 24.76 31.43 -0.98
N LYS A 55 23.71 30.76 -0.47
CA LYS A 55 23.63 30.38 0.94
C LYS A 55 24.92 29.63 1.24
N LYS A 56 25.86 30.29 1.95
CA LYS A 56 27.10 29.67 2.41
C LYS A 56 26.67 28.43 3.19
N VAL A 57 26.85 27.26 2.59
CA VAL A 57 26.74 26.00 3.32
C VAL A 57 27.82 26.12 4.38
N SER A 58 27.43 26.33 5.64
CA SER A 58 28.40 26.35 6.73
C SER A 58 29.17 25.04 6.62
N PRO A 59 30.51 25.05 6.60
CA PRO A 59 31.27 23.82 6.70
C PRO A 59 30.71 23.05 7.89
N ALA A 60 30.46 21.76 7.73
CA ALA A 60 30.08 20.92 8.86
C ALA A 60 31.08 21.20 9.99
N PRO A 61 30.61 21.43 11.24
CA PRO A 61 31.47 21.85 12.33
C PRO A 61 32.64 20.88 12.44
N VAL A 62 33.83 21.36 12.07
CA VAL A 62 35.07 20.59 12.19
C VAL A 62 35.37 20.58 13.69
N PRO A 63 35.46 19.40 14.32
CA PRO A 63 35.72 19.34 15.75
C PRO A 63 37.07 19.99 16.05
N ASP A 64 37.11 20.87 17.05
CA ASP A 64 38.31 21.63 17.46
C ASP A 64 39.44 20.73 18.00
N ARG A 65 39.14 19.44 18.22
CA ARG A 65 40.07 18.41 18.70
C ARG A 65 40.10 17.22 17.73
N PRO A 66 41.25 16.55 17.55
CA PRO A 66 41.30 15.29 16.82
C PRO A 66 40.38 14.27 17.51
N ILE A 67 39.44 13.72 16.75
CA ILE A 67 38.50 12.71 17.24
C ILE A 67 39.25 11.43 17.64
N SER A 68 38.83 10.81 18.75
CA SER A 68 39.35 9.49 19.12
C SER A 68 38.88 8.42 18.13
N LEU A 69 39.62 7.32 18.00
CA LEU A 69 39.26 6.20 17.11
C LEU A 69 37.86 5.67 17.43
N GLN A 70 37.53 5.55 18.72
CA GLN A 70 36.23 5.07 19.18
C GLN A 70 35.10 6.02 18.80
N GLU A 71 35.33 7.32 18.92
CA GLU A 71 34.38 8.37 18.53
C GLU A 71 34.18 8.40 17.01
N ALA A 72 35.25 8.21 16.23
CA ALA A 72 35.18 8.09 14.77
C ALA A 72 34.33 6.87 14.34
N ILE A 73 34.52 5.72 14.99
CA ILE A 73 33.73 4.51 14.74
C ILE A 73 32.25 4.75 15.08
N ALA A 74 31.96 5.37 16.23
CA ALA A 74 30.59 5.65 16.62
C ALA A 74 29.87 6.60 15.64
N ILE A 75 30.56 7.64 15.18
CA ILE A 75 30.04 8.58 14.16
C ILE A 75 29.84 7.86 12.83
N ALA A 76 30.78 7.01 12.43
CA ALA A 76 30.68 6.22 11.21
C ALA A 76 29.48 5.27 11.30
N LEU A 77 29.32 4.47 12.35
CA LEU A 77 28.20 3.54 12.51
C LEU A 77 26.84 4.26 12.48
N LYS A 78 26.77 5.48 13.03
CA LYS A 78 25.54 6.28 13.05
C LYS A 78 25.17 6.87 11.67
N ASN A 79 26.15 7.30 10.89
CA ASN A 79 25.92 8.08 9.67
C ASN A 79 26.31 7.34 8.37
N ASN A 80 26.84 6.13 8.45
CA ASN A 80 27.30 5.39 7.27
C ASN A 80 26.13 5.03 6.36
N HIS A 81 26.19 5.53 5.14
CA HIS A 81 25.16 5.34 4.13
C HIS A 81 25.01 3.87 3.71
N THR A 82 26.11 3.13 3.60
CA THR A 82 26.11 1.70 3.26
C THR A 82 25.39 0.87 4.33
N LEU A 83 25.61 1.18 5.62
CA LEU A 83 24.88 0.50 6.71
C LEU A 83 23.39 0.80 6.63
N ARG A 84 23.02 2.05 6.38
CA ARG A 84 21.61 2.43 6.20
C ARG A 84 20.96 1.65 5.06
N LYS A 85 21.64 1.55 3.91
CA LYS A 85 21.18 0.76 2.77
C LYS A 85 21.02 -0.73 3.12
N ALA A 86 21.98 -1.31 3.85
CA ALA A 86 21.89 -2.70 4.28
C ALA A 86 20.68 -2.96 5.20
N PHE A 87 20.32 -2.01 6.06
CA PHE A 87 19.10 -2.10 6.87
C PHE A 87 17.81 -1.97 6.04
N GLU A 88 17.80 -1.10 5.03
CA GLU A 88 16.70 -1.01 4.06
C GLU A 88 16.51 -2.33 3.30
N ASP A 89 17.61 -2.91 2.79
CA ASP A 89 17.60 -4.19 2.07
C ASP A 89 17.09 -5.34 2.95
N MET A 90 17.48 -5.35 4.24
CA MET A 90 16.95 -6.31 5.22
C MET A 90 15.44 -6.16 5.43
N GLY A 91 14.94 -4.91 5.46
CA GLY A 91 13.51 -4.63 5.53
C GLY A 91 12.76 -5.18 4.31
N ILE A 92 13.28 -4.94 3.11
CA ILE A 92 12.71 -5.45 1.85
C ILE A 92 12.67 -6.99 1.86
N ALA A 93 13.76 -7.65 2.23
CA ALA A 93 13.81 -9.11 2.29
C ALA A 93 12.79 -9.70 3.29
N ARG A 94 12.51 -8.99 4.38
CA ARG A 94 11.47 -9.39 5.34
C ARG A 94 10.07 -9.25 4.75
N ASP A 95 9.79 -8.14 4.09
CA ASP A 95 8.51 -7.92 3.41
C ASP A 95 8.28 -8.95 2.31
N ASP A 96 9.32 -9.29 1.52
CA ASP A 96 9.26 -10.33 0.49
C ASP A 96 8.95 -11.71 1.06
N ARG A 97 9.57 -12.06 2.21
CA ARG A 97 9.28 -13.30 2.93
C ARG A 97 7.82 -13.34 3.39
N ASP A 98 7.32 -12.26 3.96
CA ASP A 98 5.97 -12.22 4.50
C ASP A 98 4.92 -12.20 3.37
N MET A 99 5.19 -11.52 2.25
CA MET A 99 4.40 -11.59 1.02
C MET A 99 4.38 -13.01 0.46
N SER A 100 5.53 -13.68 0.38
CA SER A 100 5.63 -15.07 -0.07
C SER A 100 4.83 -16.02 0.82
N ARG A 101 4.84 -15.79 2.13
CA ARG A 101 4.04 -16.55 3.10
C ARG A 101 2.55 -16.32 2.97
N SER A 102 2.12 -15.11 2.59
CA SER A 102 0.71 -14.79 2.43
C SER A 102 0.03 -15.64 1.34
N LEU A 103 0.79 -16.13 0.35
CA LEU A 103 0.28 -16.99 -0.73
C LEU A 103 -0.22 -18.37 -0.26
N PHE A 104 0.19 -18.80 0.94
CA PHE A 104 -0.27 -20.05 1.56
C PHE A 104 -1.53 -19.88 2.41
N LEU A 105 -1.97 -18.64 2.63
CA LEU A 105 -3.18 -18.34 3.40
C LEU A 105 -4.35 -18.10 2.44
N PRO A 106 -5.60 -18.39 2.85
CA PRO A 106 -6.76 -18.07 2.04
C PRO A 106 -6.92 -16.54 1.92
N GLY A 107 -6.98 -16.05 0.69
CA GLY A 107 -7.34 -14.68 0.38
C GLY A 107 -8.86 -14.52 0.32
N ILE A 108 -9.39 -13.52 1.01
CA ILE A 108 -10.81 -13.15 0.94
C ILE A 108 -10.90 -11.81 0.21
N THR A 109 -11.65 -11.78 -0.89
CA THR A 109 -11.91 -10.55 -1.64
C THR A 109 -13.41 -10.33 -1.72
N ALA A 110 -13.86 -9.14 -1.32
CA ALA A 110 -15.23 -8.71 -1.46
C ALA A 110 -15.29 -7.54 -2.44
N GLY A 111 -16.21 -7.62 -3.40
CA GLY A 111 -16.39 -6.61 -4.43
C GLY A 111 -17.87 -6.26 -4.58
N TYR A 112 -18.14 -4.98 -4.78
CA TYR A 112 -19.44 -4.50 -5.23
C TYR A 112 -19.24 -3.74 -6.53
N ALA A 113 -19.94 -4.14 -7.58
CA ALA A 113 -19.93 -3.49 -8.87
C ALA A 113 -21.33 -3.01 -9.22
N TYR A 114 -21.39 -1.76 -9.67
CA TYR A 114 -22.57 -1.13 -10.25
C TYR A 114 -22.19 -0.59 -11.62
N ASP A 115 -22.84 -1.09 -12.65
CA ASP A 115 -22.67 -0.62 -14.02
C ASP A 115 -24.05 -0.23 -14.58
N ARG A 116 -24.12 0.91 -15.25
CA ARG A 116 -25.30 1.39 -15.94
C ARG A 116 -24.89 1.83 -17.33
N THR A 117 -25.36 1.10 -18.32
CA THR A 117 -25.10 1.43 -19.72
C THR A 117 -26.32 2.12 -20.32
N ASP A 118 -26.08 3.15 -21.13
CA ASP A 118 -27.15 3.92 -21.78
C ASP A 118 -27.92 3.06 -22.82
N ARG A 119 -27.21 2.15 -23.49
CA ARG A 119 -27.76 1.20 -24.47
C ARG A 119 -27.63 -0.24 -23.98
N GLN A 120 -28.65 -1.06 -24.20
CA GLN A 120 -28.53 -2.50 -24.03
C GLN A 120 -27.47 -3.04 -25.00
N ARG A 121 -26.64 -3.97 -24.53
CA ARG A 121 -25.64 -4.62 -25.39
C ARG A 121 -26.39 -5.44 -26.45
N ALA A 122 -26.34 -4.96 -27.68
CA ALA A 122 -26.84 -5.67 -28.85
C ALA A 122 -25.84 -6.79 -29.20
N MET A 123 -26.33 -8.02 -29.29
CA MET A 123 -25.58 -9.11 -29.88
C MET A 123 -25.97 -9.19 -31.35
N VAL A 124 -25.03 -8.83 -32.23
CA VAL A 124 -25.20 -8.96 -33.67
C VAL A 124 -24.68 -10.33 -34.07
N ASP A 125 -25.49 -11.10 -34.79
CA ASP A 125 -25.05 -12.36 -35.37
C ASP A 125 -24.01 -12.08 -36.47
N PRO A 126 -22.74 -12.52 -36.33
CA PRO A 126 -21.72 -12.30 -37.34
C PRO A 126 -22.03 -13.00 -38.67
N ALA A 127 -22.90 -14.02 -38.70
CA ALA A 127 -23.31 -14.71 -39.92
C ALA A 127 -24.42 -13.97 -40.69
N ASN A 128 -25.20 -13.10 -40.04
CA ASN A 128 -26.25 -12.33 -40.69
C ASN A 128 -26.40 -10.92 -40.08
N PRO A 129 -25.54 -9.96 -40.47
CA PRO A 129 -25.47 -8.63 -39.88
C PRO A 129 -26.66 -7.70 -40.21
N LEU A 130 -27.54 -8.11 -41.13
CA LEU A 130 -28.74 -7.36 -41.53
C LEU A 130 -29.96 -7.66 -40.66
N MET A 131 -29.90 -8.68 -39.82
CA MET A 131 -30.97 -8.98 -38.87
C MET A 131 -31.03 -7.90 -37.77
N PRO A 132 -32.23 -7.56 -37.27
CA PRO A 132 -32.37 -6.66 -36.14
C PRO A 132 -31.59 -7.24 -34.94
N PRO A 133 -30.80 -6.41 -34.23
CA PRO A 133 -29.96 -6.88 -33.14
C PRO A 133 -30.82 -7.48 -32.02
N MET A 134 -30.42 -8.65 -31.54
CA MET A 134 -31.00 -9.20 -30.33
C MET A 134 -30.34 -8.52 -29.13
N TYR A 135 -31.15 -7.89 -28.27
CA TYR A 135 -30.67 -7.30 -27.03
C TYR A 135 -30.49 -8.40 -25.98
N ALA A 136 -29.25 -8.84 -25.79
CA ALA A 136 -28.88 -9.87 -24.83
C ALA A 136 -28.01 -9.22 -23.75
N GLY A 137 -28.64 -8.50 -22.83
CA GLY A 137 -27.94 -7.87 -21.70
C GLY A 137 -28.83 -6.95 -20.88
N GLU A 138 -28.58 -6.91 -19.58
CA GLU A 138 -29.26 -6.01 -18.66
C GLU A 138 -28.75 -4.56 -18.84
N LYS A 139 -29.67 -3.58 -18.77
CA LYS A 139 -29.33 -2.15 -18.87
C LYS A 139 -28.60 -1.64 -17.62
N GLU A 140 -28.94 -2.23 -16.48
CA GLU A 140 -28.35 -1.98 -15.18
C GLU A 140 -27.85 -3.29 -14.61
N PHE A 141 -26.58 -3.32 -14.22
CA PHE A 141 -25.95 -4.50 -13.64
C PHE A 141 -25.51 -4.18 -12.21
N ARG A 142 -25.96 -5.00 -11.27
CA ARG A 142 -25.56 -4.90 -9.85
C ARG A 142 -25.00 -6.25 -9.43
N ARG A 143 -23.75 -6.27 -8.97
CA ARG A 143 -23.11 -7.50 -8.51
C ARG A 143 -22.41 -7.26 -7.19
N ALA A 144 -22.84 -8.00 -6.18
CA ALA A 144 -22.07 -8.19 -4.97
C ALA A 144 -21.40 -9.56 -5.07
N GLU A 145 -20.09 -9.63 -4.90
CA GLU A 145 -19.36 -10.90 -4.87
C GLU A 145 -18.42 -10.97 -3.68
N ILE A 146 -18.39 -12.14 -3.06
CA ILE A 146 -17.39 -12.52 -2.08
C ILE A 146 -16.67 -13.74 -2.67
N LYS A 147 -15.35 -13.63 -2.83
CA LYS A 147 -14.47 -14.67 -3.36
C LYS A 147 -13.51 -15.08 -2.27
N VAL A 148 -13.44 -16.38 -2.02
CA VAL A 148 -12.42 -16.99 -1.16
C VAL A 148 -11.54 -17.82 -2.07
N MET A 149 -10.25 -17.47 -2.15
CA MET A 149 -9.27 -18.16 -2.98
C MET A 149 -8.13 -18.67 -2.11
N MET A 150 -7.70 -19.91 -2.32
CA MET A 150 -6.49 -20.45 -1.71
C MET A 150 -5.69 -21.22 -2.76
N THR A 151 -4.37 -21.10 -2.69
CA THR A 151 -3.48 -21.91 -3.54
C THR A 151 -3.22 -23.23 -2.82
N ILE A 152 -3.67 -24.35 -3.41
CA ILE A 152 -3.33 -25.68 -2.92
C ILE A 152 -2.04 -26.12 -3.61
N TRP A 153 -0.99 -26.35 -2.84
CA TRP A 153 0.28 -26.86 -3.34
C TRP A 153 0.31 -28.38 -3.15
N ASP A 154 0.49 -29.12 -4.25
CA ASP A 154 0.78 -30.55 -4.22
C ASP A 154 2.30 -30.73 -4.31
N PHE A 155 2.89 -31.25 -3.24
CA PHE A 155 4.31 -31.60 -3.17
C PHE A 155 4.38 -33.13 -3.30
N GLY A 156 4.46 -33.60 -4.55
CA GLY A 156 4.55 -35.03 -4.88
C GLY A 156 5.76 -35.73 -4.26
#